data_AF-A0A5J6U4M9-F1
#
_entry.id   AF-A0A5J6U4M9-F1
#
_cell.length_a   1.000
_cell.length_b   1.000
_cell.length_c   1.000
_cell.angle_alpha   90.00
_cell.angle_beta   90.00
_cell.angle_gamma   90.00
#
_symmetry.space_group_name_H-M   'P 1'
#
loop_
_entity.id
_entity.type
_entity.pdbx_description
1 polymer ?
#
loop_
_entity_poly.entity_id
_entity_poly.type
_entity_poly.pdbx_seq_one_letter_code
_entity_poly.pdbx_strand_id
1 'polypeptide(L)'
;MPFPGRAMTADGEPKPLSEITKDMGLNMSDVAAFSGLDESTVFRLWDNAEWLDRVTGRSLQALMSSIPGIAEYSMAHAVRKRRHALVADLHHEGLEVDVRVLEGSGLPQQHLLNALEAGLHIVRGQATQKTSSFIARFWGREQDSALEALYSAEPGAGLLRNPERLFASSIDLAPRLNRKSYSFHSILALNILTHQVSKVGAEMETDLGFEVPGRQNAFMMRGVVMGQLIKSGDLDLAERYRRELNATPVYAALEEWSFPTYMRDGRISSDFTLPSSLSLRNTANEVLREITEYNDACVYYLASTYIPLALRRDPAFGGKLPELIRALELRMADCRDGKVRETCNTLVRQLKGTA
;
A
#
# COMPACT_ATOMS: atom_id res chain seq x y z
N MET A 1 8.53 35.05 -2.66
CA MET A 1 7.05 35.06 -2.55
C MET A 1 6.55 33.72 -3.04
N PRO A 2 5.90 32.89 -2.19
CA PRO A 2 5.44 31.57 -2.60
C PRO A 2 4.02 31.67 -3.16
N PHE A 3 3.81 31.09 -4.34
CA PHE A 3 2.47 30.77 -4.86
C PHE A 3 1.88 29.63 -4.02
N PRO A 4 0.67 29.76 -3.47
CA PRO A 4 -0.01 28.62 -2.87
C PRO A 4 -0.55 27.76 -4.00
N GLY A 5 0.05 26.59 -4.18
CA GLY A 5 -0.55 25.46 -4.89
C GLY A 5 -1.80 25.01 -4.14
N ARG A 6 -2.91 25.71 -4.36
CA ARG A 6 -4.24 25.17 -4.12
C ARG A 6 -4.52 24.34 -5.36
N ALA A 7 -4.31 23.03 -5.27
CA ALA A 7 -4.84 22.11 -6.26
C ALA A 7 -6.31 22.47 -6.45
N MET A 8 -6.68 22.93 -7.65
CA MET A 8 -8.07 22.99 -8.06
C MET A 8 -8.58 21.56 -7.98
N THR A 9 -9.24 21.22 -6.89
CA THR A 9 -10.21 20.13 -6.87
C THR A 9 -11.31 20.57 -7.83
N ALA A 10 -11.14 20.26 -9.12
CA ALA A 10 -12.21 20.34 -10.08
C ALA A 10 -13.38 19.57 -9.47
N ASP A 11 -14.43 20.30 -9.11
CA ASP A 11 -15.58 19.75 -8.42
C ASP A 11 -16.16 18.68 -9.33
N GLY A 12 -15.99 17.40 -8.96
CA GLY A 12 -16.19 16.26 -9.86
C GLY A 12 -17.66 16.01 -10.21
N GLU A 13 -18.55 16.97 -9.92
CA GLU A 13 -19.95 16.90 -10.31
C GLU A 13 -20.09 16.80 -11.83
N PRO A 14 -21.07 16.01 -12.32
CA PRO A 14 -21.36 15.96 -13.75
C PRO A 14 -21.70 17.36 -14.27
N LYS A 15 -20.86 17.87 -15.16
CA LYS A 15 -20.98 19.19 -15.79
C LYS A 15 -21.07 19.05 -17.31
N PRO A 16 -21.91 19.86 -17.96
CA PRO A 16 -21.93 19.96 -19.41
C PRO A 16 -20.60 20.53 -19.94
N LEU A 17 -20.27 20.22 -21.19
CA LEU A 17 -19.05 20.71 -21.83
C LEU A 17 -19.01 22.26 -21.88
N SER A 18 -20.17 22.88 -22.02
CA SER A 18 -20.36 24.33 -22.00
C SER A 18 -19.94 24.96 -20.67
N GLU A 19 -20.15 24.30 -19.53
CA GLU A 19 -19.77 24.82 -18.22
C GLU A 19 -18.26 24.70 -17.97
N ILE A 20 -17.64 23.60 -18.40
CA ILE A 20 -16.19 23.37 -18.21
C ILE A 20 -15.37 24.39 -19.00
N THR A 21 -15.87 24.77 -20.17
CA THR A 21 -15.19 25.69 -21.09
C THR A 21 -15.55 27.16 -20.88
N LYS A 22 -16.54 27.43 -20.01
CA LYS A 22 -17.04 28.78 -19.71
C LYS A 22 -15.98 29.70 -19.14
N ASP A 23 -15.17 29.22 -18.20
CA ASP A 23 -14.11 30.00 -17.55
C ASP A 23 -13.00 30.40 -18.53
N MET A 24 -12.94 29.73 -19.68
CA MET A 24 -12.01 30.00 -20.76
C MET A 24 -12.62 30.88 -21.87
N GLY A 25 -13.91 31.22 -21.77
CA GLY A 25 -14.62 32.00 -22.78
C GLY A 25 -14.79 31.29 -24.13
N LEU A 26 -14.64 29.96 -24.18
CA LEU A 26 -14.78 29.20 -25.42
C LEU A 26 -16.26 28.94 -25.70
N ASN A 27 -16.67 29.15 -26.94
CA ASN A 27 -17.98 28.75 -27.45
C ASN A 27 -17.88 27.40 -28.18
N MET A 28 -19.03 26.89 -28.62
CA MET A 28 -19.14 25.60 -29.31
C MET A 28 -18.27 25.53 -30.59
N SER A 29 -18.23 26.60 -31.37
CA SER A 29 -17.44 26.65 -32.60
C SER A 29 -15.94 26.70 -32.32
N ASP A 30 -15.51 27.38 -31.25
CA ASP A 30 -14.10 27.35 -30.81
C ASP A 30 -13.69 25.92 -30.41
N VAL A 31 -14.55 25.23 -29.65
CA VAL A 31 -14.29 23.85 -29.23
C VAL A 31 -14.25 22.89 -30.42
N ALA A 32 -15.13 23.06 -31.40
CA ALA A 32 -15.10 22.29 -32.64
C ALA A 32 -13.80 22.53 -33.43
N ALA A 33 -13.42 23.80 -33.60
CA ALA A 33 -12.22 24.20 -34.32
C ALA A 33 -10.93 23.68 -33.66
N PHE A 34 -10.81 23.79 -32.33
CA PHE A 34 -9.61 23.35 -31.61
C PHE A 34 -9.51 21.84 -31.48
N SER A 35 -10.62 21.14 -31.26
CA SER A 35 -10.62 19.68 -31.13
C SER A 35 -10.61 18.94 -32.48
N GLY A 36 -10.91 19.63 -33.58
CA GLY A 36 -11.09 19.01 -34.90
C GLY A 36 -12.32 18.10 -34.98
N LEU A 37 -13.29 18.28 -34.08
CA LEU A 37 -14.57 17.58 -34.09
C LEU A 37 -15.61 18.35 -34.88
N ASP A 38 -16.52 17.64 -35.54
CA ASP A 38 -17.68 18.26 -36.19
C ASP A 38 -18.53 19.03 -35.18
N GLU A 39 -19.03 20.20 -35.56
CA GLU A 39 -19.90 21.03 -34.70
C GLU A 39 -21.14 20.26 -34.22
N SER A 40 -21.69 19.35 -35.04
CA SER A 40 -22.81 18.48 -34.66
C SER A 40 -22.45 17.49 -33.55
N THR A 41 -21.18 17.08 -33.46
CA THR A 41 -20.68 16.25 -32.36
C THR A 41 -20.54 17.09 -31.11
N VAL A 42 -19.92 18.28 -31.19
CA VAL A 42 -19.79 19.18 -30.04
C VAL A 42 -21.17 19.60 -29.50
N PHE A 43 -22.12 19.93 -30.38
CA PHE A 43 -23.50 20.26 -30.02
C PHE A 43 -24.18 19.20 -29.16
N ARG A 44 -24.01 17.91 -29.50
CA ARG A 44 -24.58 16.80 -28.70
C ARG A 44 -23.96 16.69 -27.30
N LEU A 45 -22.73 17.13 -27.12
CA LEU A 45 -22.02 17.11 -25.83
C LEU A 45 -22.23 18.40 -25.03
N TRP A 46 -22.53 19.50 -25.73
CA TRP A 46 -22.44 20.87 -25.23
C TRP A 46 -23.19 21.07 -23.92
N ASP A 47 -24.45 20.68 -23.86
CA ASP A 47 -25.33 20.85 -22.69
C ASP A 47 -25.70 19.53 -21.99
N ASN A 48 -25.01 18.44 -22.33
CA ASN A 48 -25.27 17.13 -21.73
C ASN A 48 -24.30 16.86 -20.58
N ALA A 49 -24.75 16.87 -19.33
CA ALA A 49 -23.89 16.58 -18.16
C ALA A 49 -23.28 15.16 -18.14
N GLU A 50 -23.89 14.20 -18.86
CA GLU A 50 -23.41 12.81 -18.98
C GLU A 50 -22.58 12.58 -20.25
N TRP A 51 -22.08 13.64 -20.89
CA TRP A 51 -21.38 13.55 -22.17
C TRP A 51 -20.16 12.62 -22.13
N LEU A 52 -19.45 12.56 -20.99
CA LEU A 52 -18.28 11.68 -20.79
C LEU A 52 -18.61 10.19 -20.93
N ASP A 53 -19.84 9.77 -20.64
CA ASP A 53 -20.26 8.37 -20.75
C ASP A 53 -20.64 7.97 -22.18
N ARG A 54 -20.83 8.96 -23.06
CA ARG A 54 -21.35 8.77 -24.43
C ARG A 54 -20.32 9.10 -25.51
N VAL A 55 -19.27 9.82 -25.16
CA VAL A 55 -18.21 10.23 -26.09
C VAL A 55 -17.30 9.05 -26.44
N THR A 56 -16.89 8.95 -27.71
CA THR A 56 -15.95 7.90 -28.14
C THR A 56 -14.53 8.19 -27.67
N GLY A 57 -13.69 7.16 -27.52
CA GLY A 57 -12.31 7.33 -27.07
C GLY A 57 -11.47 8.29 -27.92
N ARG A 58 -11.68 8.30 -29.25
CA ARG A 58 -10.99 9.24 -30.17
C ARG A 58 -11.45 10.68 -29.93
N SER A 59 -12.76 10.91 -29.82
CA SER A 59 -13.30 12.25 -29.58
C SER A 59 -12.92 12.78 -28.21
N LEU A 60 -12.92 11.92 -27.18
CA LEU A 60 -12.47 12.28 -25.84
C LEU A 60 -10.99 12.67 -25.84
N GLN A 61 -10.13 11.89 -26.51
CA GLN A 61 -8.71 12.19 -26.62
C GLN A 61 -8.47 13.55 -27.32
N ALA A 62 -9.21 13.83 -28.39
CA ALA A 62 -9.12 15.10 -29.11
C ALA A 62 -9.57 16.31 -28.25
N LEU A 63 -10.60 16.14 -27.42
CA LEU A 63 -11.01 17.15 -26.45
C LEU A 63 -9.97 17.33 -25.34
N MET A 64 -9.48 16.24 -24.74
CA MET A 64 -8.47 16.29 -23.67
C MET A 64 -7.14 16.91 -24.12
N SER A 65 -6.73 16.71 -25.37
CA SER A 65 -5.47 17.25 -25.89
C SER A 65 -5.56 18.74 -26.25
N SER A 66 -6.75 19.23 -26.55
CA SER A 66 -6.92 20.51 -27.26
C SER A 66 -7.70 21.55 -26.45
N ILE A 67 -8.50 21.11 -25.47
CA ILE A 67 -9.33 21.96 -24.64
C ILE A 67 -8.85 21.85 -23.19
N PRO A 68 -8.26 22.92 -22.62
CA PRO A 68 -7.78 22.88 -21.25
C PRO A 68 -8.91 22.62 -20.24
N GLY A 69 -8.60 21.95 -19.14
CA GLY A 69 -9.57 21.57 -18.10
C GLY A 69 -10.34 20.28 -18.41
N ILE A 70 -10.41 19.84 -19.67
CA ILE A 70 -11.12 18.58 -20.00
C ILE A 70 -10.37 17.35 -19.50
N ALA A 71 -9.04 17.35 -19.53
CA ALA A 71 -8.25 16.23 -19.03
C ALA A 71 -8.43 16.06 -17.51
N GLU A 72 -8.31 17.16 -16.77
CA GLU A 72 -8.50 17.21 -15.32
C GLU A 72 -9.93 16.82 -14.92
N TYR A 73 -10.93 17.37 -15.62
CA TYR A 73 -12.34 17.03 -15.40
C TYR A 73 -12.63 15.55 -15.68
N SER A 74 -12.13 15.01 -16.80
CA SER A 74 -12.29 13.59 -17.17
C SER A 74 -11.70 12.66 -16.10
N MET A 75 -10.50 12.97 -15.60
CA MET A 75 -9.88 12.20 -14.51
C MET A 75 -10.68 12.30 -13.21
N ALA A 76 -11.12 13.50 -12.81
CA ALA A 76 -11.92 13.70 -11.60
C ALA A 76 -13.27 12.96 -11.69
N HIS A 77 -13.93 13.04 -12.84
CA HIS A 77 -15.19 12.34 -13.09
C HIS A 77 -15.03 10.81 -13.03
N ALA A 78 -13.98 10.26 -13.65
CA ALA A 78 -13.70 8.83 -13.60
C ALA A 78 -13.47 8.32 -12.17
N VAL A 79 -12.72 9.08 -11.36
CA VAL A 79 -12.51 8.77 -9.93
C VAL A 79 -13.82 8.81 -9.16
N ARG A 80 -14.64 9.85 -9.33
CA ARG A 80 -15.95 9.97 -8.65
C ARG A 80 -16.91 8.85 -9.05
N LYS A 81 -17.02 8.55 -10.35
CA LYS A 81 -17.89 7.48 -10.86
C LYS A 81 -17.49 6.13 -10.28
N ARG A 82 -16.20 5.80 -10.31
CA ARG A 82 -15.67 4.57 -9.71
C ARG A 82 -15.94 4.51 -8.20
N ARG A 83 -15.74 5.63 -7.50
CA ARG A 83 -16.04 5.76 -6.06
C ARG A 83 -17.51 5.48 -5.75
N HIS A 84 -18.43 6.13 -6.46
CA HIS A 84 -19.87 5.93 -6.25
C HIS A 84 -20.29 4.48 -6.50
N ALA A 85 -19.78 3.87 -7.58
CA ALA A 85 -20.04 2.46 -7.86
C ALA A 85 -19.51 1.54 -6.76
N LEU A 86 -18.27 1.74 -6.30
CA LEU A 86 -17.68 0.93 -5.24
C LEU A 86 -18.39 1.09 -3.89
N VAL A 87 -18.78 2.32 -3.52
CA VAL A 87 -19.54 2.57 -2.28
C VAL A 87 -20.90 1.86 -2.33
N ALA A 88 -21.61 1.93 -3.45
CA ALA A 88 -22.88 1.24 -3.62
C ALA A 88 -22.72 -0.30 -3.58
N ASP A 89 -21.72 -0.83 -4.28
CA ASP A 89 -21.42 -2.26 -4.31
C ASP A 89 -21.03 -2.80 -2.92
N LEU A 90 -20.19 -2.07 -2.17
CA LEU A 90 -19.80 -2.45 -0.81
C LEU A 90 -20.98 -2.39 0.15
N HIS A 91 -21.83 -1.37 0.03
CA HIS A 91 -23.05 -1.28 0.83
C HIS A 91 -23.97 -2.48 0.59
N HIS A 92 -24.11 -2.94 -0.67
CA HIS A 92 -24.86 -4.15 -1.00
C HIS A 92 -24.27 -5.41 -0.34
N GLU A 93 -22.94 -5.47 -0.20
CA GLU A 93 -22.23 -6.52 0.53
C GLU A 93 -22.18 -6.26 2.05
N GLY A 94 -22.97 -5.32 2.59
CA GLY A 94 -23.03 -5.04 4.03
C GLY A 94 -21.77 -4.37 4.61
N LEU A 95 -20.97 -3.70 3.78
CA LEU A 95 -19.83 -2.87 4.21
C LEU A 95 -20.17 -1.39 4.00
N GLU A 96 -20.35 -0.65 5.09
CA GLU A 96 -20.57 0.79 5.02
C GLU A 96 -19.25 1.56 4.93
N VAL A 97 -19.06 2.28 3.82
CA VAL A 97 -17.90 3.15 3.61
C VAL A 97 -18.13 4.51 4.27
N ASP A 98 -17.16 4.99 5.06
CA ASP A 98 -17.15 6.37 5.52
C ASP A 98 -16.61 7.29 4.42
N VAL A 99 -17.54 7.92 3.68
CA VAL A 99 -17.21 8.82 2.57
C VAL A 99 -16.43 10.04 3.04
N ARG A 100 -16.63 10.52 4.28
CA ARG A 100 -15.90 11.69 4.79
C ARG A 100 -14.43 11.35 5.02
N VAL A 101 -14.15 10.18 5.59
CA VAL A 101 -12.77 9.68 5.76
C VAL A 101 -12.14 9.41 4.40
N LEU A 102 -12.88 8.79 3.47
CA LEU A 102 -12.39 8.52 2.12
C LEU A 102 -11.99 9.81 1.38
N GLU A 103 -12.81 10.86 1.44
CA GLU A 103 -12.55 12.14 0.77
C GLU A 103 -11.50 13.00 1.49
N GLY A 104 -11.44 12.90 2.83
CA GLY A 104 -10.48 13.65 3.66
C GLY A 104 -9.11 12.98 3.83
N SER A 105 -8.92 11.77 3.30
CA SER A 105 -7.68 11.02 3.46
C SER A 105 -6.50 11.68 2.75
N GLY A 106 -5.33 11.70 3.40
CA GLY A 106 -4.07 12.13 2.81
C GLY A 106 -3.45 11.11 1.84
N LEU A 107 -4.03 9.91 1.71
CA LEU A 107 -3.54 8.88 0.80
C LEU A 107 -4.04 9.12 -0.63
N PRO A 108 -3.30 8.70 -1.67
CA PRO A 108 -3.76 8.80 -3.05
C PRO A 108 -5.10 8.09 -3.26
N GLN A 109 -6.09 8.80 -3.80
CA GLN A 109 -7.46 8.29 -4.00
C GLN A 109 -7.49 6.98 -4.79
N GLN A 110 -6.60 6.81 -5.77
CA GLN A 110 -6.52 5.54 -6.53
C GLN A 110 -6.15 4.34 -5.64
N HIS A 111 -5.30 4.51 -4.63
CA HIS A 111 -4.95 3.44 -3.70
C HIS A 111 -6.13 3.09 -2.80
N LEU A 112 -6.89 4.08 -2.32
CA LEU A 112 -8.10 3.87 -1.51
C LEU A 112 -9.20 3.17 -2.32
N LEU A 113 -9.44 3.60 -3.57
CA LEU A 113 -10.40 2.93 -4.45
C LEU A 113 -9.98 1.51 -4.80
N ASN A 114 -8.69 1.26 -5.01
CA ASN A 114 -8.18 -0.11 -5.19
C ASN A 114 -8.41 -0.94 -3.93
N ALA A 115 -8.19 -0.37 -2.74
CA ALA A 115 -8.43 -1.04 -1.47
C ALA A 115 -9.90 -1.45 -1.34
N LEU A 116 -10.83 -0.51 -1.53
CA LEU A 116 -12.27 -0.76 -1.53
C LEU A 116 -12.67 -1.88 -2.51
N GLU A 117 -12.13 -1.86 -3.72
CA GLU A 117 -12.37 -2.92 -4.72
C GLU A 117 -11.80 -4.29 -4.27
N ALA A 118 -10.62 -4.31 -3.66
CA ALA A 118 -10.06 -5.54 -3.09
C ALA A 118 -10.93 -6.09 -1.94
N GLY A 119 -11.41 -5.22 -1.04
CA GLY A 119 -12.36 -5.58 0.02
C GLY A 119 -13.64 -6.18 -0.54
N LEU A 120 -14.18 -5.60 -1.62
CA LEU A 120 -15.34 -6.11 -2.32
C LEU A 120 -15.10 -7.52 -2.91
N HIS A 121 -13.92 -7.75 -3.52
CA HIS A 121 -13.54 -9.06 -4.05
C HIS A 121 -13.38 -10.13 -2.96
N ILE A 122 -12.86 -9.73 -1.79
CA ILE A 122 -12.71 -10.61 -0.62
C ILE A 122 -14.09 -11.03 -0.10
N VAL A 123 -14.98 -10.08 0.19
CA VAL A 123 -16.31 -10.37 0.76
C VAL A 123 -17.21 -11.15 -0.20
N ARG A 124 -17.13 -10.88 -1.51
CA ARG A 124 -17.89 -11.65 -2.52
C ARG A 124 -17.39 -13.09 -2.69
N GLY A 125 -16.26 -13.47 -2.08
CA GLY A 125 -15.69 -14.81 -2.22
C GLY A 125 -15.35 -15.18 -3.67
N GLN A 126 -14.95 -14.21 -4.49
CA GLN A 126 -14.68 -14.44 -5.92
C GLN A 126 -13.52 -15.43 -6.14
N ALA A 127 -13.36 -15.87 -7.39
CA ALA A 127 -12.30 -16.80 -7.79
C ALA A 127 -10.93 -16.33 -7.30
N THR A 128 -10.23 -17.21 -6.59
CA THR A 128 -8.97 -16.94 -5.87
C THR A 128 -7.92 -16.23 -6.73
N GLN A 129 -7.84 -16.54 -8.03
CA GLN A 129 -6.89 -15.91 -8.95
C GLN A 129 -7.18 -14.43 -9.21
N LYS A 130 -8.45 -14.06 -9.33
CA LYS A 130 -8.83 -12.66 -9.51
C LYS A 130 -8.54 -11.90 -8.24
N THR A 131 -9.00 -12.39 -7.10
CA THR A 131 -8.79 -11.78 -5.79
C THR A 131 -7.29 -11.63 -5.48
N SER A 132 -6.46 -12.64 -5.77
CA SER A 132 -5.00 -12.53 -5.53
C SER A 132 -4.34 -11.46 -6.40
N SER A 133 -4.77 -11.28 -7.66
CA SER A 133 -4.23 -10.22 -8.52
C SER A 133 -4.56 -8.80 -8.02
N PHE A 134 -5.67 -8.62 -7.31
CA PHE A 134 -6.02 -7.35 -6.69
C PHE A 134 -5.21 -7.13 -5.41
N ILE A 135 -5.12 -8.14 -4.53
CA ILE A 135 -4.40 -8.02 -3.26
C ILE A 135 -2.89 -7.84 -3.50
N ALA A 136 -2.30 -8.50 -4.49
CA ALA A 136 -0.86 -8.36 -4.79
C ALA A 136 -0.42 -6.91 -5.12
N ARG A 137 -1.35 -6.02 -5.49
CA ARG A 137 -1.08 -4.60 -5.78
C ARG A 137 -0.74 -3.78 -4.54
N PHE A 138 -0.98 -4.33 -3.34
CA PHE A 138 -0.68 -3.68 -2.08
C PHE A 138 0.73 -3.96 -1.56
N TRP A 139 1.60 -4.55 -2.39
CA TRP A 139 3.02 -4.59 -2.11
C TRP A 139 3.66 -3.21 -2.31
N GLY A 140 3.69 -2.43 -1.23
CA GLY A 140 4.37 -1.15 -1.14
C GLY A 140 3.71 -0.24 -0.10
N ARG A 141 4.48 0.68 0.48
CA ARG A 141 4.06 1.47 1.66
C ARG A 141 2.71 2.17 1.51
N GLU A 142 2.55 3.03 0.53
CA GLU A 142 1.31 3.80 0.35
C GLU A 142 0.11 2.90 0.07
N GLN A 143 0.34 1.80 -0.66
CA GLN A 143 -0.70 0.84 -0.96
C GLN A 143 -1.09 0.03 0.29
N ASP A 144 -0.12 -0.49 1.04
CA ASP A 144 -0.37 -1.20 2.29
C ASP A 144 -1.11 -0.30 3.30
N SER A 145 -0.73 0.97 3.43
CA SER A 145 -1.46 1.94 4.27
C SER A 145 -2.90 2.15 3.81
N ALA A 146 -3.16 2.18 2.50
CA ALA A 146 -4.54 2.27 1.98
C ALA A 146 -5.35 0.99 2.25
N LEU A 147 -4.71 -0.18 2.21
CA LEU A 147 -5.35 -1.44 2.57
C LEU A 147 -5.61 -1.52 4.08
N GLU A 148 -4.66 -1.12 4.91
CA GLU A 148 -4.78 -1.05 6.37
C GLU A 148 -5.95 -0.17 6.79
N ALA A 149 -6.17 0.95 6.11
CA ALA A 149 -7.31 1.82 6.37
C ALA A 149 -8.67 1.11 6.21
N LEU A 150 -8.76 0.02 5.43
CA LEU A 150 -9.99 -0.80 5.40
C LEU A 150 -10.19 -1.65 6.64
N TYR A 151 -9.11 -2.09 7.28
CA TYR A 151 -9.15 -2.97 8.45
C TYR A 151 -9.14 -2.21 9.78
N SER A 152 -8.79 -0.91 9.76
CA SER A 152 -8.76 -0.09 10.96
C SER A 152 -10.16 0.07 11.56
N ALA A 153 -10.27 -0.26 12.85
CA ALA A 153 -11.44 0.02 13.68
C ALA A 153 -11.33 1.37 14.41
N GLU A 154 -10.25 2.12 14.20
CA GLU A 154 -10.03 3.40 14.87
C GLU A 154 -10.98 4.48 14.30
N PRO A 155 -11.77 5.16 15.16
CA PRO A 155 -12.70 6.19 14.72
C PRO A 155 -12.01 7.32 13.96
N GLY A 156 -12.49 7.60 12.74
CA GLY A 156 -11.96 8.67 11.89
C GLY A 156 -10.71 8.30 11.07
N ALA A 157 -10.11 7.13 11.29
CA ALA A 157 -8.99 6.61 10.49
C ALA A 157 -9.44 5.48 9.55
N GLY A 158 -10.44 4.68 9.94
CA GLY A 158 -10.99 3.60 9.14
C GLY A 158 -11.86 4.07 7.97
N LEU A 159 -11.68 3.47 6.80
CA LEU A 159 -12.53 3.66 5.61
C LEU A 159 -13.88 2.97 5.72
N LEU A 160 -13.97 1.89 6.51
CA LEU A 160 -15.19 1.16 6.78
C LEU A 160 -15.68 1.50 8.18
N ARG A 161 -16.98 1.78 8.33
CA ARG A 161 -17.57 2.03 9.65
C ARG A 161 -17.54 0.79 10.55
N ASN A 162 -17.67 -0.39 9.95
CA ASN A 162 -17.45 -1.67 10.62
C ASN A 162 -16.66 -2.61 9.68
N PRO A 163 -15.37 -2.90 9.99
CA PRO A 163 -14.55 -3.79 9.18
C PRO A 163 -14.73 -5.29 9.51
N GLU A 164 -15.55 -5.68 10.49
CA GLU A 164 -15.66 -7.07 10.98
C GLU A 164 -15.99 -8.09 9.87
N ARG A 165 -16.92 -7.75 8.97
CA ARG A 165 -17.30 -8.65 7.87
C ARG A 165 -16.15 -8.85 6.88
N LEU A 166 -15.39 -7.79 6.60
CA LEU A 166 -14.18 -7.89 5.78
C LEU A 166 -13.16 -8.78 6.48
N PHE A 167 -12.91 -8.52 7.75
CA PHE A 167 -11.97 -9.28 8.57
C PHE A 167 -12.29 -10.78 8.61
N ALA A 168 -13.55 -11.16 8.88
CA ALA A 168 -13.99 -12.55 8.88
C ALA A 168 -13.81 -13.20 7.49
N SER A 169 -14.14 -12.46 6.43
CA SER A 169 -13.98 -12.94 5.04
C SER A 169 -12.51 -13.15 4.66
N SER A 170 -11.61 -12.32 5.19
CA SER A 170 -10.16 -12.43 5.01
C SER A 170 -9.59 -13.66 5.71
N ILE A 171 -10.05 -13.97 6.93
CA ILE A 171 -9.68 -15.20 7.64
C ILE A 171 -10.07 -16.44 6.82
N ASP A 172 -11.30 -16.46 6.28
CA ASP A 172 -11.77 -17.59 5.44
C ASP A 172 -11.02 -17.69 4.10
N LEU A 173 -10.57 -16.56 3.55
CA LEU A 173 -9.83 -16.53 2.29
C LEU A 173 -8.38 -17.03 2.42
N ALA A 174 -7.70 -16.76 3.54
CA ALA A 174 -6.27 -17.06 3.69
C ALA A 174 -5.93 -18.56 3.46
N PRO A 175 -6.65 -19.55 4.04
CA PRO A 175 -6.40 -20.97 3.76
C PRO A 175 -6.61 -21.35 2.29
N ARG A 176 -7.58 -20.71 1.61
CA ARG A 176 -7.89 -20.95 0.19
C ARG A 176 -6.77 -20.42 -0.71
N LEU A 177 -6.19 -19.26 -0.37
CA LEU A 177 -5.00 -18.74 -1.02
C LEU A 177 -3.80 -19.67 -0.80
N ASN A 178 -3.62 -20.16 0.43
CA ASN A 178 -2.54 -21.08 0.77
C ASN A 178 -2.60 -22.37 -0.09
N ARG A 179 -3.77 -22.99 -0.24
CA ARG A 179 -3.91 -24.21 -1.07
C ARG A 179 -3.64 -24.00 -2.58
N LYS A 180 -3.67 -22.77 -3.08
CA LYS A 180 -3.57 -22.44 -4.52
C LYS A 180 -2.43 -21.47 -4.84
N SER A 181 -1.43 -21.34 -3.97
CA SER A 181 -0.33 -20.37 -4.12
C SER A 181 0.79 -20.85 -5.06
N TYR A 182 0.42 -21.25 -6.28
CA TYR A 182 1.39 -21.63 -7.32
C TYR A 182 1.89 -20.43 -8.14
N SER A 183 1.20 -19.29 -8.04
CA SER A 183 1.58 -18.06 -8.74
C SER A 183 2.22 -17.07 -7.78
N PHE A 184 3.16 -16.30 -8.31
CA PHE A 184 3.81 -15.19 -7.61
C PHE A 184 2.79 -14.23 -6.96
N HIS A 185 1.73 -13.86 -7.69
CA HIS A 185 0.68 -12.98 -7.19
C HIS A 185 -0.10 -13.60 -6.03
N SER A 186 -0.34 -14.92 -6.05
CA SER A 186 -1.00 -15.63 -4.95
C SER A 186 -0.14 -15.64 -3.69
N ILE A 187 1.18 -15.81 -3.83
CA ILE A 187 2.13 -15.78 -2.71
C ILE A 187 2.18 -14.38 -2.08
N LEU A 188 2.31 -13.33 -2.89
CA LEU A 188 2.25 -11.94 -2.40
C LEU A 188 0.90 -11.64 -1.73
N ALA A 189 -0.21 -12.03 -2.38
CA ALA A 189 -1.54 -11.81 -1.83
C ALA A 189 -1.74 -12.50 -0.48
N LEU A 190 -1.23 -13.72 -0.32
CA LEU A 190 -1.27 -14.43 0.95
C LEU A 190 -0.51 -13.67 2.04
N ASN A 191 0.73 -13.22 1.77
CA ASN A 191 1.51 -12.45 2.72
C ASN A 191 0.80 -11.15 3.14
N ILE A 192 0.30 -10.38 2.17
CA ILE A 192 -0.40 -9.12 2.43
C ILE A 192 -1.65 -9.37 3.26
N LEU A 193 -2.42 -10.40 2.92
CA LEU A 193 -3.65 -10.73 3.65
C LEU A 193 -3.35 -11.19 5.08
N THR A 194 -2.38 -12.08 5.27
CA THR A 194 -2.02 -12.56 6.61
C THR A 194 -1.39 -11.46 7.45
N HIS A 195 -0.63 -10.53 6.85
CA HIS A 195 -0.16 -9.32 7.50
C HIS A 195 -1.30 -8.48 8.06
N GLN A 196 -2.28 -8.11 7.21
CA GLN A 196 -3.41 -7.28 7.64
C GLN A 196 -4.30 -7.98 8.68
N VAL A 197 -4.58 -9.26 8.48
CA VAL A 197 -5.34 -10.06 9.46
C VAL A 197 -4.60 -10.14 10.80
N SER A 198 -3.27 -10.30 10.79
CA SER A 198 -2.48 -10.41 12.02
C SER A 198 -2.31 -9.07 12.75
N LYS A 199 -2.29 -7.95 12.01
CA LYS A 199 -2.27 -6.60 12.60
C LYS A 199 -3.53 -6.28 13.39
N VAL A 200 -4.69 -6.77 12.95
CA VAL A 200 -5.99 -6.42 13.55
C VAL A 200 -6.54 -7.53 14.45
N GLY A 201 -6.39 -8.79 14.03
CA GLY A 201 -7.01 -9.97 14.61
C GLY A 201 -6.39 -10.51 15.89
N ALA A 202 -7.14 -11.36 16.62
CA ALA A 202 -6.59 -12.19 17.69
C ALA A 202 -5.52 -13.15 17.14
N GLU A 203 -4.63 -13.61 18.02
CA GLU A 203 -3.44 -14.43 17.75
C GLU A 203 -3.70 -15.49 16.67
N MET A 204 -3.23 -15.26 15.44
CA MET A 204 -3.02 -16.37 14.50
C MET A 204 -1.92 -17.25 15.10
N GLU A 205 -2.16 -18.55 15.23
CA GLU A 205 -1.11 -19.49 15.66
C GLU A 205 0.10 -19.34 14.73
N THR A 206 1.20 -18.80 15.27
CA THR A 206 2.51 -18.82 14.64
C THR A 206 3.13 -20.19 14.87
N ASP A 207 2.59 -21.22 14.23
CA ASP A 207 3.37 -22.43 14.06
C ASP A 207 4.46 -22.13 13.03
N LEU A 208 5.65 -21.81 13.53
CA LEU A 208 6.82 -21.52 12.71
C LEU A 208 7.46 -22.81 12.17
N GLY A 209 7.02 -23.99 12.64
CA GLY A 209 7.49 -25.30 12.21
C GLY A 209 6.71 -25.80 11.00
N PHE A 210 7.26 -25.64 9.79
CA PHE A 210 6.69 -26.24 8.59
C PHE A 210 7.44 -27.52 8.20
N GLU A 211 6.70 -28.60 7.90
CA GLU A 211 7.26 -29.92 7.52
C GLU A 211 8.16 -29.86 6.27
N VAL A 212 8.01 -28.84 5.41
CA VAL A 212 8.90 -28.58 4.27
C VAL A 212 9.14 -27.07 4.10
N PRO A 213 10.40 -26.59 4.14
CA PRO A 213 10.73 -25.20 3.84
C PRO A 213 10.40 -24.85 2.39
N GLY A 214 9.50 -23.90 2.18
CA GLY A 214 9.11 -23.40 0.87
C GLY A 214 8.90 -21.89 0.86
N ARG A 215 9.07 -21.25 -0.29
CA ARG A 215 8.90 -19.78 -0.48
C ARG A 215 7.52 -19.30 -0.02
N GLN A 216 6.50 -20.09 -0.29
CA GLN A 216 5.14 -19.81 0.14
C GLN A 216 5.00 -19.77 1.67
N ASN A 217 5.53 -20.79 2.37
CA ASN A 217 5.52 -20.85 3.83
C ASN A 217 6.29 -19.68 4.44
N ALA A 218 7.43 -19.32 3.84
CA ALA A 218 8.23 -18.18 4.22
C ALA A 218 7.45 -16.85 4.15
N PHE A 219 6.72 -16.62 3.05
CA PHE A 219 5.88 -15.42 2.89
C PHE A 219 4.69 -15.41 3.85
N MET A 220 4.00 -16.53 4.01
CA MET A 220 2.89 -16.62 4.95
C MET A 220 3.35 -16.29 6.37
N MET A 221 4.43 -16.96 6.81
CA MET A 221 5.04 -16.76 8.11
C MET A 221 5.52 -15.32 8.29
N ARG A 222 6.22 -14.74 7.32
CA ARG A 222 6.62 -13.31 7.36
C ARG A 222 5.42 -12.40 7.56
N GLY A 223 4.35 -12.61 6.79
CA GLY A 223 3.14 -11.78 6.88
C GLY A 223 2.55 -11.82 8.28
N VAL A 224 2.38 -13.02 8.84
CA VAL A 224 1.87 -13.20 10.21
C VAL A 224 2.79 -12.55 11.24
N VAL A 225 4.09 -12.86 11.21
CA VAL A 225 5.05 -12.35 12.20
C VAL A 225 5.13 -10.83 12.14
N MET A 226 5.29 -10.22 10.96
CA MET A 226 5.36 -8.76 10.85
C MET A 226 4.08 -8.09 11.37
N GLY A 227 2.91 -8.66 11.05
CA GLY A 227 1.65 -8.10 11.54
C GLY A 227 1.49 -8.19 13.06
N GLN A 228 1.90 -9.32 13.64
CA GLN A 228 1.89 -9.52 15.09
C GLN A 228 2.93 -8.65 15.81
N LEU A 229 4.12 -8.45 15.24
CA LEU A 229 5.12 -7.56 15.82
C LEU A 229 4.65 -6.11 15.83
N ILE A 230 3.93 -5.65 14.81
CA ILE A 230 3.35 -4.30 14.80
C ILE A 230 2.25 -4.18 15.87
N LYS A 231 1.41 -5.22 15.98
CA LYS A 231 0.29 -5.25 16.93
C LYS A 231 0.75 -5.38 18.40
N SER A 232 1.79 -6.15 18.66
CA SER A 232 2.17 -6.62 20.00
C SER A 232 3.58 -6.18 20.39
N GLY A 233 3.84 -6.12 21.70
CA GLY A 233 5.19 -5.96 22.23
C GLY A 233 5.94 -7.27 22.43
N ASP A 234 5.60 -8.35 21.71
CA ASP A 234 6.17 -9.68 21.93
C ASP A 234 7.61 -9.79 21.38
N LEU A 235 8.58 -9.61 22.26
CA LEU A 235 10.01 -9.77 21.98
C LEU A 235 10.43 -11.22 21.73
N ASP A 236 9.69 -12.19 22.25
CA ASP A 236 9.99 -13.61 22.07
C ASP A 236 9.55 -14.09 20.70
N LEU A 237 8.47 -13.53 20.13
CA LEU A 237 8.13 -13.71 18.72
C LEU A 237 9.27 -13.23 17.81
N ALA A 238 9.77 -12.01 18.01
CA ALA A 238 10.86 -11.47 17.22
C ALA A 238 12.14 -12.33 17.32
N GLU A 239 12.44 -12.83 18.52
CA GLU A 239 13.58 -13.71 18.76
C GLU A 239 13.42 -15.10 18.13
N ARG A 240 12.23 -15.71 18.22
CA ARG A 240 11.93 -16.97 17.53
C ARG A 240 12.07 -16.80 16.01
N TYR A 241 11.51 -15.71 15.47
CA TYR A 241 11.61 -15.43 14.05
C TYR A 241 13.06 -15.27 13.58
N ARG A 242 13.88 -14.52 14.33
CA ARG A 242 15.32 -14.39 14.05
C ARG A 242 16.04 -15.74 14.01
N ARG A 243 15.72 -16.65 14.94
CA ARG A 243 16.31 -18.00 14.96
C ARG A 243 15.91 -18.80 13.72
N GLU A 244 14.66 -18.73 13.31
CA GLU A 244 14.18 -19.39 12.09
C GLU A 244 14.86 -18.85 10.83
N LEU A 245 15.03 -17.53 10.72
CA LEU A 245 15.76 -16.93 9.60
C LEU A 245 17.22 -17.39 9.55
N ASN A 246 17.87 -17.53 10.71
CA ASN A 246 19.25 -18.01 10.78
C ASN A 246 19.38 -19.51 10.46
N ALA A 247 18.38 -20.31 10.85
CA ALA A 247 18.36 -21.75 10.58
C ALA A 247 18.00 -22.05 9.11
N THR A 248 17.23 -21.18 8.46
CA THR A 248 16.63 -21.44 7.13
C THR A 248 17.05 -20.36 6.12
N PRO A 249 18.09 -20.61 5.28
CA PRO A 249 18.63 -19.60 4.35
C PRO A 249 17.61 -18.99 3.38
N VAL A 250 16.61 -19.77 2.95
CA VAL A 250 15.58 -19.27 2.02
C VAL A 250 14.67 -18.22 2.67
N TYR A 251 14.51 -18.26 4.00
CA TYR A 251 13.72 -17.26 4.72
C TYR A 251 14.53 -15.97 4.89
N ALA A 252 15.82 -16.07 5.22
CA ALA A 252 16.70 -14.90 5.29
C ALA A 252 16.81 -14.17 3.94
N ALA A 253 16.94 -14.90 2.83
CA ALA A 253 16.98 -14.31 1.49
C ALA A 253 15.68 -13.56 1.14
N LEU A 254 14.53 -14.12 1.54
CA LEU A 254 13.23 -13.48 1.36
C LEU A 254 13.08 -12.24 2.22
N GLU A 255 13.57 -12.26 3.46
CA GLU A 255 13.53 -11.11 4.34
C GLU A 255 14.38 -9.96 3.80
N GLU A 256 15.56 -10.29 3.29
CA GLU A 256 16.45 -9.34 2.62
C GLU A 256 15.81 -8.76 1.34
N TRP A 257 15.05 -9.55 0.59
CA TRP A 257 14.31 -9.12 -0.60
C TRP A 257 13.10 -8.23 -0.27
N SER A 258 12.44 -8.47 0.87
CA SER A 258 11.10 -7.94 1.12
C SER A 258 11.07 -6.43 1.29
N PHE A 259 11.86 -5.88 2.20
CA PHE A 259 11.82 -4.43 2.46
C PHE A 259 12.28 -3.57 1.26
N PRO A 260 13.38 -3.90 0.56
CA PRO A 260 13.82 -3.11 -0.58
C PRO A 260 12.81 -3.09 -1.72
N THR A 261 12.10 -4.19 -1.97
CA THR A 261 11.04 -4.20 -3.00
C THR A 261 9.76 -3.51 -2.53
N TYR A 262 9.42 -3.61 -1.24
CA TYR A 262 8.31 -2.89 -0.63
C TYR A 262 8.52 -1.36 -0.68
N MET A 263 9.74 -0.90 -0.43
CA MET A 263 10.12 0.51 -0.48
C MET A 263 10.56 0.99 -1.87
N ARG A 264 10.45 0.13 -2.90
CA ARG A 264 10.77 0.42 -4.29
C ARG A 264 12.23 0.81 -4.56
N ASP A 265 13.15 0.44 -3.68
CA ASP A 265 14.59 0.45 -3.99
C ASP A 265 14.92 -0.67 -4.99
N GLY A 266 14.33 -1.85 -4.78
CA GLY A 266 14.42 -3.01 -5.66
C GLY A 266 13.18 -3.23 -6.52
N ARG A 267 13.34 -3.85 -7.69
CA ARG A 267 12.21 -4.32 -8.49
C ARG A 267 11.68 -5.64 -7.94
N ILE A 268 10.35 -5.78 -7.96
CA ILE A 268 9.67 -7.01 -7.62
C ILE A 268 10.02 -8.09 -8.65
N SER A 269 10.42 -9.29 -8.21
CA SER A 269 10.70 -10.44 -9.06
C SER A 269 10.18 -11.74 -8.44
N SER A 270 9.80 -12.72 -9.28
CA SER A 270 9.23 -13.99 -8.83
C SER A 270 10.24 -15.00 -8.31
N ASP A 271 11.52 -14.76 -8.56
CA ASP A 271 12.63 -15.55 -8.06
C ASP A 271 13.21 -15.03 -6.75
N PHE A 272 12.71 -13.89 -6.25
CA PHE A 272 13.10 -13.24 -5.00
C PHE A 272 14.57 -12.83 -4.96
N THR A 273 15.11 -12.44 -6.11
CA THR A 273 16.48 -11.94 -6.24
C THR A 273 16.51 -10.42 -6.21
N LEU A 274 17.63 -9.89 -5.71
CA LEU A 274 17.96 -8.47 -5.78
C LEU A 274 19.25 -8.30 -6.58
N PRO A 275 19.41 -7.18 -7.30
CA PRO A 275 20.70 -6.83 -7.91
C PRO A 275 21.85 -6.89 -6.90
N SER A 276 23.04 -7.24 -7.37
CA SER A 276 24.25 -7.28 -6.54
C SER A 276 24.62 -5.88 -5.99
N SER A 277 24.38 -4.84 -6.77
CA SER A 277 24.46 -3.44 -6.35
C SER A 277 23.06 -2.84 -6.24
N LEU A 278 22.62 -2.60 -5.01
CA LEU A 278 21.34 -1.97 -4.71
C LEU A 278 21.56 -0.92 -3.60
N SER A 279 21.20 0.33 -3.86
CA SER A 279 21.17 1.35 -2.82
C SER A 279 19.85 1.25 -2.05
N LEU A 280 19.93 1.17 -0.72
CA LEU A 280 18.76 1.02 0.16
C LEU A 280 18.22 2.37 0.64
N ARG A 281 18.17 3.38 -0.23
CA ARG A 281 17.85 4.76 0.17
C ARG A 281 16.44 4.92 0.74
N ASN A 282 15.40 4.39 0.07
CA ASN A 282 14.03 4.50 0.56
C ASN A 282 13.79 3.58 1.76
N THR A 283 14.40 2.40 1.73
CA THR A 283 14.39 1.43 2.82
C THR A 283 15.00 2.01 4.10
N ALA A 284 16.15 2.69 4.00
CA ALA A 284 16.77 3.33 5.14
C ALA A 284 15.87 4.41 5.76
N ASN A 285 15.19 5.23 4.94
CA ASN A 285 14.23 6.20 5.44
C ASN A 285 13.05 5.54 6.17
N GLU A 286 12.59 4.39 5.67
CA GLU A 286 11.52 3.64 6.32
C GLU A 286 11.95 3.05 7.65
N VAL A 287 13.13 2.41 7.70
CA VAL A 287 13.67 1.85 8.94
C VAL A 287 13.86 2.93 10.00
N LEU A 288 14.35 4.11 9.62
CA LEU A 288 14.48 5.25 10.55
C LEU A 288 13.13 5.70 11.10
N ARG A 289 12.08 5.73 10.27
CA ARG A 289 10.72 6.01 10.70
C ARG A 289 10.23 4.94 11.67
N GLU A 290 10.36 3.66 11.33
CA GLU A 290 9.87 2.56 12.18
C GLU A 290 10.60 2.50 13.52
N ILE A 291 11.91 2.78 13.58
CA ILE A 291 12.65 2.89 14.85
C ILE A 291 12.00 3.94 15.77
N THR A 292 11.50 5.03 15.19
CA THR A 292 10.94 6.17 15.91
C THR A 292 9.47 5.94 16.31
N GLU A 293 8.68 5.35 15.41
CA GLU A 293 7.22 5.30 15.54
C GLU A 293 6.69 3.97 16.08
N TYR A 294 7.41 2.85 15.90
CA TYR A 294 6.90 1.53 16.26
C TYR A 294 7.34 1.10 17.67
N ASN A 295 6.64 0.07 18.17
CA ASN A 295 6.85 -0.50 19.49
C ASN A 295 8.24 -1.16 19.65
N ASP A 296 8.58 -1.54 20.88
CA ASP A 296 9.88 -2.10 21.23
C ASP A 296 10.18 -3.46 20.56
N ALA A 297 9.14 -4.25 20.22
CA ALA A 297 9.32 -5.53 19.53
C ALA A 297 9.71 -5.34 18.06
N CYS A 298 9.09 -4.38 17.37
CA CYS A 298 9.53 -3.96 16.03
C CYS A 298 10.98 -3.45 16.07
N VAL A 299 11.33 -2.59 17.02
CA VAL A 299 12.70 -2.08 17.16
C VAL A 299 13.69 -3.22 17.41
N TYR A 300 13.36 -4.18 18.28
CA TYR A 300 14.19 -5.36 18.52
C TYR A 300 14.38 -6.19 17.25
N TYR A 301 13.31 -6.45 16.49
CA TYR A 301 13.41 -7.14 15.21
C TYR A 301 14.31 -6.38 14.21
N LEU A 302 14.11 -5.07 14.06
CA LEU A 302 14.93 -4.25 13.17
C LEU A 302 16.42 -4.33 13.55
N ALA A 303 16.75 -4.15 14.83
CA ALA A 303 18.12 -4.13 15.31
C ALA A 303 18.79 -5.52 15.30
N SER A 304 18.05 -6.57 15.67
CA SER A 304 18.59 -7.94 15.79
C SER A 304 18.63 -8.71 14.47
N THR A 305 17.80 -8.31 13.50
CA THR A 305 17.51 -9.11 12.31
C THR A 305 17.66 -8.29 11.03
N TYR A 306 16.80 -7.30 10.82
CA TYR A 306 16.71 -6.66 9.50
C TYR A 306 17.90 -5.78 9.16
N ILE A 307 18.33 -4.89 10.06
CA ILE A 307 19.45 -3.98 9.81
C ILE A 307 20.75 -4.75 9.52
N PRO A 308 21.12 -5.81 10.27
CA PRO A 308 22.24 -6.67 9.91
C PRO A 308 22.12 -7.25 8.50
N LEU A 309 20.93 -7.70 8.08
CA LEU A 309 20.69 -8.20 6.72
C LEU A 309 20.92 -7.11 5.68
N ALA A 310 20.35 -5.93 5.90
CA ALA A 310 20.46 -4.79 5.00
C ALA A 310 21.91 -4.30 4.82
N LEU A 311 22.70 -4.29 5.90
CA LEU A 311 24.11 -3.86 5.86
C LEU A 311 25.02 -4.82 5.07
N ARG A 312 24.68 -6.12 5.01
CA ARG A 312 25.38 -7.06 4.13
C ARG A 312 25.17 -6.73 2.66
N ARG A 313 24.02 -6.13 2.32
CA ARG A 313 23.66 -5.74 0.95
C ARG A 313 24.20 -4.37 0.59
N ASP A 314 23.96 -3.39 1.45
CA ASP A 314 24.38 -2.00 1.29
C ASP A 314 25.10 -1.56 2.57
N PRO A 315 26.43 -1.68 2.64
CA PRO A 315 27.21 -1.27 3.81
C PRO A 315 27.05 0.21 4.16
N ALA A 316 26.70 1.07 3.20
CA ALA A 316 26.44 2.48 3.45
C ALA A 316 25.01 2.74 3.97
N PHE A 317 24.15 1.72 4.02
CA PHE A 317 22.77 1.78 4.45
C PHE A 317 22.00 2.96 3.80
N GLY A 318 22.02 3.03 2.47
CA GLY A 318 21.41 4.14 1.72
C GLY A 318 22.10 5.50 1.92
N GLY A 319 23.33 5.53 2.45
CA GLY A 319 24.05 6.73 2.85
C GLY A 319 23.55 7.34 4.17
N LYS A 320 22.91 6.54 5.03
CA LYS A 320 22.20 6.98 6.25
C LYS A 320 22.76 6.39 7.55
N LEU A 321 23.99 5.89 7.55
CA LEU A 321 24.63 5.34 8.76
C LEU A 321 24.63 6.31 9.96
N PRO A 322 24.99 7.61 9.81
CA PRO A 322 24.97 8.54 10.95
C PRO A 322 23.57 8.73 11.54
N GLU A 323 22.55 8.84 10.68
CA GLU A 323 21.16 8.96 11.11
C GLU A 323 20.66 7.68 11.79
N LEU A 324 21.06 6.51 11.29
CA LEU A 324 20.73 5.22 11.89
C LEU A 324 21.31 5.09 13.30
N ILE A 325 22.60 5.40 13.46
CA ILE A 325 23.27 5.40 14.77
C ILE A 325 22.51 6.31 15.73
N ARG A 326 22.23 7.55 15.32
CA ARG A 326 21.52 8.53 16.14
C ARG A 326 20.11 8.07 16.50
N ALA A 327 19.35 7.50 15.56
CA ALA A 327 18.00 7.01 15.81
C ALA A 327 17.99 5.88 16.85
N LEU A 328 18.93 4.93 16.75
CA LEU A 328 19.08 3.86 17.73
C LEU A 328 19.48 4.38 19.11
N GLU A 329 20.40 5.36 19.18
CA GLU A 329 20.82 5.99 20.44
C GLU A 329 19.67 6.71 21.14
N LEU A 330 18.89 7.49 20.39
CA LEU A 330 17.70 8.16 20.91
C LEU A 330 16.67 7.12 21.40
N ARG A 331 16.39 6.09 20.59
CA ARG A 331 15.41 5.06 20.96
C ARG A 331 15.81 4.29 22.23
N MET A 332 17.10 4.03 22.43
CA MET A 332 17.61 3.39 23.65
C MET A 332 17.39 4.23 24.91
N ALA A 333 17.39 5.56 24.81
CA ALA A 333 17.14 6.45 25.95
C ALA A 333 15.68 6.34 26.44
N ASP A 334 14.74 6.10 25.51
CA ASP A 334 13.31 6.02 25.80
C ASP A 334 12.83 4.58 26.07
N CYS A 335 13.60 3.57 25.66
CA CYS A 335 13.23 2.15 25.79
C CYS A 335 13.42 1.63 27.22
N ARG A 336 12.38 1.01 27.79
CA ARG A 336 12.42 0.46 29.15
C ARG A 336 13.02 -0.95 29.19
N ASP A 337 12.89 -1.70 28.11
CA ASP A 337 13.34 -3.08 28.05
C ASP A 337 14.88 -3.18 27.99
N GLY A 338 15.46 -4.04 28.83
CA GLY A 338 16.91 -4.24 28.89
C GLY A 338 17.49 -4.93 27.66
N LYS A 339 16.77 -5.92 27.12
CA LYS A 339 17.18 -6.74 25.98
C LYS A 339 17.20 -5.92 24.70
N VAL A 340 16.21 -5.05 24.51
CA VAL A 340 16.17 -4.12 23.36
C VAL A 340 17.33 -3.14 23.41
N ARG A 341 17.56 -2.51 24.58
CA ARG A 341 18.70 -1.59 24.76
C ARG A 341 20.04 -2.26 24.52
N GLU A 342 20.25 -3.46 25.05
CA GLU A 342 21.50 -4.21 24.83
C GLU A 342 21.73 -4.53 23.35
N THR A 343 20.67 -4.93 22.65
CA THR A 343 20.72 -5.26 21.22
C THR A 343 21.03 -4.04 20.37
N CYS A 344 20.33 -2.92 20.59
CA CYS A 344 20.60 -1.66 19.92
C CYS A 344 22.02 -1.15 20.22
N ASN A 345 22.49 -1.24 21.46
CA ASN A 345 23.84 -0.82 21.84
C ASN A 345 24.92 -1.67 21.15
N THR A 346 24.69 -2.98 21.05
CA THR A 346 25.59 -3.89 20.31
C THR A 346 25.66 -3.49 18.84
N LEU A 347 24.52 -3.22 18.20
CA LEU A 347 24.46 -2.77 16.82
C LEU A 347 25.16 -1.40 16.65
N VAL A 348 24.89 -0.42 17.51
CA VAL A 348 25.54 0.91 17.46
C VAL A 348 27.06 0.79 17.56
N ARG A 349 27.59 -0.07 18.44
CA ARG A 349 29.04 -0.30 18.54
C ARG A 349 29.62 -0.88 17.26
N GLN A 350 28.91 -1.81 16.61
CA GLN A 350 29.32 -2.37 15.32
C GLN A 350 29.33 -1.28 14.23
N LEU A 351 28.25 -0.48 14.14
CA LEU A 351 28.12 0.59 13.15
C LEU A 351 29.22 1.66 13.29
N LYS A 352 29.56 2.05 14.53
CA LYS A 352 30.65 3.00 14.80
C LYS A 352 32.04 2.42 14.55
N GLY A 353 32.18 1.09 14.52
CA GLY A 353 33.42 0.43 14.13
C GLY A 353 33.61 0.33 12.62
N THR A 354 32.54 0.52 11.84
CA THR A 354 32.54 0.45 10.37
C THR A 354 32.50 1.80 9.67
N ALA A 355 32.00 2.85 10.35
CA ALA A 355 32.00 4.23 9.88
C ALA A 355 33.34 4.91 10.17
#